data_AF-A0A9P6XQ25-F1
#
_entry.id   AF-A0A9P6XQ25-F1
#
_cell.length_a   1.000
_cell.length_b   1.000
_cell.length_c   1.000
_cell.angle_alpha   90.00
_cell.angle_beta   90.00
_cell.angle_gamma   90.00
#
_symmetry.space_group_name_H-M   'P 1'
#
loop_
_entity.id
_entity.type
_entity.pdbx_description
1 polymer ?
#
loop_
_entity_poly.entity_id
_entity_poly.type
_entity_poly.pdbx_seq_one_letter_code
_entity_poly.pdbx_strand_id
1 'polypeptide(L)'
;MDTLEAMRVFVAVVERNGFSAAAQALDLSTAGVTRQVAALEKRLSTRLLHRTTRRVSPTSAGAAYYAQCVRLLGELDALEASIGAQALEPSGTLRINAPVSWGIARLGPLLASYRERFPLVELELGRSDLLVDLVEEG
;
A
#
# COMPACT_ATOMS: atom_id res chain seq x y z
N MET A 1 -22.27 0.46 -3.80
CA MET A 1 -20.98 1.17 -3.69
C MET A 1 -20.14 0.33 -2.75
N ASP A 2 -19.01 -0.16 -3.23
CA ASP A 2 -18.09 -0.87 -2.37
C ASP A 2 -17.34 0.14 -1.48
N THR A 3 -17.39 -0.08 -0.17
CA THR A 3 -16.77 0.82 0.81
C THR A 3 -15.24 0.67 0.80
N LEU A 4 -14.75 -0.54 0.55
CA LEU A 4 -13.31 -0.82 0.49
C LEU A 4 -12.69 -0.16 -0.74
N GLU A 5 -13.36 -0.26 -1.89
CA GLU A 5 -12.95 0.41 -3.13
C GLU A 5 -12.88 1.93 -2.92
N ALA A 6 -13.90 2.51 -2.28
CA ALA A 6 -13.93 3.93 -1.97
C ALA A 6 -12.79 4.37 -1.04
N MET A 7 -12.42 3.52 -0.08
CA MET A 7 -11.26 3.75 0.81
C MET A 7 -9.94 3.70 0.02
N ARG A 8 -9.75 2.70 -0.85
CA ARG A 8 -8.58 2.59 -1.72
C ARG A 8 -8.44 3.80 -2.64
N VAL A 9 -9.55 4.24 -3.24
CA VAL A 9 -9.60 5.45 -4.06
C VAL A 9 -9.23 6.70 -3.26
N PHE A 10 -9.77 6.87 -2.05
CA PHE A 10 -9.44 8.01 -1.19
C PHE A 10 -7.95 8.04 -0.81
N VAL A 11 -7.39 6.90 -0.41
CA VAL A 11 -5.96 6.74 -0.07
C VAL A 11 -5.08 7.15 -1.26
N ALA A 12 -5.38 6.64 -2.46
CA ALA A 12 -4.65 6.97 -3.67
C ALA A 12 -4.71 8.48 -4.01
N VAL A 13 -5.85 9.14 -3.80
CA VAL A 13 -6.00 10.59 -4.02
C VAL A 13 -5.13 11.40 -3.07
N VAL A 14 -5.02 10.98 -1.80
CA VAL A 14 -4.17 11.64 -0.80
C VAL A 14 -2.69 11.44 -1.13
N GLU A 15 -2.27 10.23 -1.46
CA GLU A 15 -0.85 9.91 -1.76
C GLU A 15 -0.35 10.57 -3.04
N ARG A 16 -1.20 10.59 -4.08
CA ARG A 16 -0.86 11.19 -5.38
C ARG A 16 -1.20 12.68 -5.46
N ASN A 17 -1.68 13.29 -4.38
CA ASN A 17 -2.04 14.71 -4.28
C ASN A 17 -2.98 15.22 -5.39
N GLY A 18 -3.81 14.34 -5.96
CA GLY A 18 -4.63 14.71 -7.10
C GLY A 18 -5.54 13.61 -7.64
N PHE A 19 -6.73 14.02 -8.10
CA PHE A 19 -7.73 13.12 -8.67
C PHE A 19 -7.27 12.49 -9.99
N SER A 20 -6.55 13.24 -10.84
CA SER A 20 -6.05 12.72 -12.12
C SER A 20 -4.94 11.68 -11.94
N ALA A 21 -4.01 11.93 -11.01
CA ALA A 21 -2.91 11.01 -10.73
C ALA A 21 -3.40 9.73 -10.04
N ALA A 22 -4.41 9.83 -9.16
CA ALA A 22 -5.06 8.66 -8.58
C ALA A 22 -5.88 7.86 -9.59
N ALA A 23 -6.57 8.54 -10.51
CA ALA A 23 -7.32 7.90 -11.60
C ALA A 23 -6.42 7.04 -12.49
N GLN A 24 -5.26 7.59 -12.88
CA GLN A 24 -4.25 6.84 -13.64
C GLN A 24 -3.69 5.65 -12.87
N ALA A 25 -3.43 5.82 -11.57
CA ALA A 25 -2.86 4.74 -10.74
C ALA A 25 -3.82 3.57 -10.50
N LEU A 26 -5.14 3.83 -10.54
CA LEU A 26 -6.17 2.83 -10.27
C LEU A 26 -6.88 2.34 -11.55
N ASP A 27 -6.43 2.77 -12.72
CA ASP A 27 -7.08 2.53 -14.02
C ASP A 27 -8.58 2.88 -14.03
N LEU A 28 -8.91 4.00 -13.40
CA LEU A 28 -10.27 4.53 -13.29
C LEU A 28 -10.40 5.86 -14.03
N SER A 29 -11.62 6.22 -14.43
CA SER A 29 -11.91 7.57 -14.90
C SER A 29 -11.84 8.59 -13.75
N THR A 30 -11.37 9.80 -14.04
CA THR A 30 -11.36 10.92 -13.06
C THR A 30 -12.75 11.25 -12.51
N ALA A 31 -13.79 11.09 -13.34
CA ALA A 31 -15.19 11.18 -12.92
C ALA A 31 -15.56 10.07 -11.93
N GLY A 32 -15.10 8.84 -12.15
CA GLY A 32 -15.26 7.71 -11.24
C GLY A 32 -14.64 7.97 -9.88
N VAL A 33 -13.36 8.37 -9.86
CA VAL A 33 -12.63 8.74 -8.62
C VAL A 33 -13.36 9.84 -7.86
N THR A 34 -13.78 10.90 -8.55
CA THR A 34 -14.51 12.02 -7.93
C THR A 34 -15.84 11.56 -7.32
N ARG A 35 -16.57 10.68 -8.01
CA ARG A 35 -17.84 10.12 -7.54
C ARG A 35 -17.64 9.24 -6.31
N GLN A 36 -16.60 8.40 -6.31
CA GLN A 36 -16.31 7.52 -5.17
C GLN A 36 -15.94 8.32 -3.92
N VAL A 37 -15.04 9.31 -4.05
CA VAL A 37 -14.68 10.19 -2.94
C VAL A 37 -15.89 10.98 -2.43
N ALA A 38 -16.70 11.54 -3.33
CA ALA A 38 -17.90 12.30 -2.94
C ALA A 38 -18.92 11.43 -2.20
N ALA A 39 -19.12 10.18 -2.63
CA ALA A 39 -20.03 9.28 -1.95
C ALA A 39 -19.47 8.78 -0.61
N LEU A 40 -18.14 8.67 -0.47
CA LEU A 40 -17.48 8.40 0.81
C LEU A 40 -17.67 9.57 1.80
N GLU A 41 -17.41 10.80 1.37
CA GLU A 41 -17.64 12.01 2.17
C GLU A 41 -19.11 12.15 2.58
N LYS A 42 -20.04 11.82 1.68
CA LYS A 42 -21.49 11.81 1.96
C LYS A 42 -21.85 10.78 3.02
N ARG A 43 -21.28 9.58 2.96
CA ARG A 43 -21.52 8.51 3.94
C ARG A 43 -21.00 8.88 5.33
N LEU A 44 -19.84 9.53 5.39
CA LEU A 44 -19.22 9.97 6.65
C LEU A 44 -19.76 11.32 7.14
N SER A 45 -20.65 11.96 6.38
CA SER A 45 -21.16 13.33 6.63
C SER A 45 -20.06 14.36 6.91
N THR A 46 -18.85 14.13 6.41
CA THR A 46 -17.63 14.87 6.74
C THR A 46 -16.80 15.10 5.48
N ARG A 47 -16.28 16.31 5.30
CA ARG A 47 -15.31 16.59 4.23
C ARG A 47 -13.94 16.05 4.62
N LEU A 48 -13.38 15.22 3.75
CA LEU A 48 -12.06 14.62 3.93
C LEU A 48 -10.99 15.38 3.14
N LEU A 49 -11.37 16.09 2.06
CA LEU A 49 -10.41 16.81 1.20
C LEU A 49 -10.79 18.28 1.01
N HIS A 50 -9.80 19.15 1.11
CA HIS A 50 -9.83 20.49 0.54
C HIS A 50 -9.58 20.39 -0.97
N ARG A 51 -10.60 20.75 -1.75
CA ARG A 51 -10.52 20.82 -3.22
C ARG A 51 -10.23 22.26 -3.61
N THR A 52 -8.98 22.56 -3.95
CA THR A 52 -8.66 23.81 -4.67
C THR A 52 -8.43 23.48 -6.14
N THR A 53 -8.62 24.45 -7.02
CA THR A 53 -8.45 24.27 -8.48
C THR A 53 -7.04 23.83 -8.90
N ARG A 54 -6.05 23.89 -8.01
CA ARG A 54 -4.66 23.51 -8.28
C ARG A 54 -4.10 22.43 -7.38
N ARG A 55 -4.70 22.17 -6.20
CA ARG A 55 -4.21 21.19 -5.23
C ARG A 55 -5.34 20.53 -4.46
N VAL A 56 -5.14 19.26 -4.18
CA VAL A 56 -5.93 18.50 -3.23
C VAL A 56 -5.13 18.38 -1.94
N SER A 57 -5.75 18.64 -0.81
CA SER A 57 -5.09 18.48 0.49
C SER A 57 -6.06 17.87 1.49
N PRO A 58 -5.64 16.92 2.34
CA PRO A 58 -6.52 16.35 3.35
C PRO A 58 -6.93 17.38 4.40
N THR A 59 -8.16 17.27 4.89
CA THR A 59 -8.61 17.98 6.10
C THR A 59 -8.01 17.29 7.33
N SER A 60 -8.16 17.86 8.54
CA SER A 60 -7.78 17.19 9.79
C SER A 60 -8.49 15.84 9.94
N ALA A 61 -9.78 15.79 9.63
CA ALA A 61 -10.57 14.56 9.59
C ALA A 61 -10.09 13.61 8.49
N GLY A 62 -9.73 14.14 7.32
CA GLY A 62 -9.15 13.37 6.21
C GLY A 62 -7.83 12.69 6.58
N ALA A 63 -6.94 13.39 7.28
CA ALA A 63 -5.67 12.83 7.74
C ALA A 63 -5.87 11.71 8.79
N ALA A 64 -6.78 11.91 9.75
CA ALA A 64 -7.13 10.88 10.71
C ALA A 64 -7.77 9.65 10.03
N TYR A 65 -8.65 9.88 9.07
CA TYR A 65 -9.29 8.82 8.30
C TYR A 65 -8.28 8.06 7.43
N TYR A 66 -7.37 8.77 6.75
CA TYR A 66 -6.28 8.17 5.95
C TYR A 66 -5.44 7.20 6.79
N ALA A 67 -5.00 7.63 7.98
CA ALA A 67 -4.17 6.79 8.84
C ALA A 67 -4.88 5.49 9.27
N GLN A 68 -6.21 5.51 9.44
CA GLN A 68 -6.98 4.31 9.74
C GLN A 68 -7.23 3.47 8.49
N CYS A 69 -7.49 4.08 7.33
CA CYS A 69 -7.66 3.35 6.08
C CYS A 69 -6.41 2.57 5.68
N VAL A 70 -5.23 3.18 5.75
CA VAL A 70 -3.96 2.50 5.43
C VAL A 70 -3.76 1.27 6.32
N ARG A 71 -4.06 1.40 7.62
CA ARG A 71 -3.96 0.29 8.57
C ARG A 71 -4.93 -0.84 8.21
N LEU A 72 -6.22 -0.51 8.04
CA LEU A 72 -7.27 -1.49 7.77
C LEU A 72 -7.09 -2.19 6.42
N LEU A 73 -6.69 -1.45 5.39
CA LEU A 73 -6.40 -2.02 4.08
C LEU A 73 -5.17 -2.93 4.15
N GLY A 74 -4.11 -2.52 4.86
CA GLY A 74 -2.95 -3.38 5.07
C GLY A 74 -3.26 -4.64 5.88
N GLU A 75 -4.12 -4.56 6.89
CA GLU A 75 -4.61 -5.72 7.65
C GLU A 75 -5.44 -6.67 6.76
N LEU A 76 -6.29 -6.12 5.88
CA LEU A 76 -7.05 -6.90 4.91
C LEU A 76 -6.13 -7.59 3.90
N ASP A 77 -5.20 -6.86 3.30
CA ASP A 77 -4.26 -7.40 2.34
C ASP A 77 -3.36 -8.47 3.00
N ALA A 78 -2.97 -8.30 4.26
CA ALA A 78 -2.24 -9.30 5.04
C ALA A 78 -3.09 -10.54 5.35
N LEU A 79 -4.39 -10.37 5.63
CA LEU A 79 -5.33 -11.48 5.82
C LEU A 79 -5.50 -12.27 4.52
N GLU A 80 -5.75 -11.59 3.40
CA GLU A 80 -5.86 -12.21 2.08
C GLU A 80 -4.57 -12.94 1.69
N ALA A 81 -3.41 -12.32 1.93
CA ALA A 81 -2.11 -12.96 1.73
C ALA A 81 -1.90 -14.16 2.66
N SER A 82 -2.36 -14.12 3.90
CA SER A 82 -2.22 -15.25 4.84
C SER A 82 -3.05 -16.47 4.42
N ILE A 83 -4.24 -16.25 3.84
CA ILE A 83 -5.08 -17.33 3.30
C ILE A 83 -4.52 -17.81 1.96
N GLY A 84 -4.05 -16.90 1.10
CA GLY A 84 -3.37 -17.24 -0.15
C GLY A 84 -2.08 -18.04 0.07
N ALA A 85 -1.31 -17.70 1.10
CA ALA A 85 -0.10 -18.41 1.52
C ALA A 85 -0.39 -19.73 2.25
N GLN A 86 -1.62 -19.96 2.73
CA GLN A 86 -2.04 -21.31 3.13
C GLN A 86 -2.35 -22.20 1.91
N ALA A 87 -2.64 -21.61 0.75
CA ALA A 87 -2.90 -22.34 -0.49
C ALA A 87 -1.63 -22.56 -1.35
N LEU A 88 -0.59 -21.75 -1.18
CA LEU A 88 0.73 -21.96 -1.79
C LEU A 88 1.81 -21.97 -0.71
N GLU A 89 2.51 -23.09 -0.54
CA GLU A 89 3.80 -23.10 0.15
C GLU A 89 4.71 -22.03 -0.48
N PRO A 90 5.17 -21.03 0.29
CA PRO A 90 6.09 -20.04 -0.24
C PRO A 90 7.37 -20.72 -0.72
N SER A 91 7.61 -20.67 -2.03
CA SER A 91 8.77 -21.28 -2.69
C SER A 91 9.38 -20.31 -3.70
N GLY A 92 10.71 -20.24 -3.78
CA GLY A 92 11.44 -19.38 -4.72
C GLY A 92 12.38 -18.39 -4.06
N THR A 93 13.01 -17.51 -4.84
CA THR A 93 14.07 -16.60 -4.35
C THR A 93 13.51 -15.25 -3.91
N LEU A 94 13.58 -14.94 -2.62
CA LEU A 94 13.23 -13.64 -2.05
C LEU A 94 14.50 -12.76 -1.99
N ARG A 95 14.54 -11.76 -2.86
CA ARG A 95 15.67 -10.82 -2.96
C ARG A 95 15.39 -9.53 -2.19
N ILE A 96 16.22 -9.23 -1.20
CA ILE A 96 16.04 -8.06 -0.32
C ILE A 96 17.23 -7.12 -0.50
N ASN A 97 16.96 -5.87 -0.89
CA ASN A 97 17.94 -4.80 -0.91
C ASN A 97 17.71 -3.89 0.29
N ALA A 98 18.71 -3.78 1.17
CA ALA A 98 18.65 -2.91 2.34
C ALA A 98 20.04 -2.35 2.67
N PRO A 99 20.13 -1.14 3.26
CA PRO A 99 21.40 -0.61 3.77
C PRO A 99 22.04 -1.58 4.76
N VAL A 100 23.34 -1.84 4.62
CA VAL A 100 24.07 -2.91 5.34
C VAL A 100 23.91 -2.79 6.87
N SER A 101 23.87 -1.56 7.38
CA SER A 101 23.68 -1.26 8.80
C SER A 101 22.29 -1.65 9.33
N TRP A 102 21.26 -1.63 8.49
CA TRP A 102 19.89 -2.02 8.84
C TRP A 102 19.63 -3.51 8.59
N GLY A 103 20.24 -4.05 7.52
CA GLY A 103 20.18 -5.45 7.12
C GLY A 103 20.66 -6.42 8.21
N ILE A 104 21.76 -6.09 8.88
CA ILE A 104 22.37 -7.00 9.87
C ILE A 104 21.67 -6.88 11.23
N ALA A 105 21.34 -5.67 11.68
CA ALA A 105 20.85 -5.44 13.04
C ALA A 105 19.36 -5.79 13.24
N ARG A 106 18.55 -5.74 12.17
CA ARG A 106 17.09 -5.85 12.29
C ARG A 106 16.45 -6.85 11.35
N LEU A 107 16.98 -6.99 10.13
CA LEU A 107 16.50 -8.00 9.17
C LEU A 107 17.05 -9.40 9.47
N GLY A 108 18.29 -9.54 9.93
CA GLY A 108 18.91 -10.84 10.24
C GLY A 108 18.03 -11.79 11.09
N PRO A 109 17.55 -11.36 12.27
CA PRO A 109 16.68 -12.20 13.12
C PRO A 109 15.33 -12.53 12.48
N LEU A 110 14.74 -11.59 11.73
CA LEU A 110 13.47 -11.80 11.02
C LEU A 110 13.63 -12.82 9.90
N LEU A 111 14.72 -12.74 9.14
CA LEU A 111 15.02 -13.65 8.04
C LEU A 111 15.35 -15.07 8.53
N ALA A 112 16.01 -15.20 9.68
CA ALA A 112 16.20 -16.50 10.34
C ALA A 112 14.84 -17.13 10.69
N SER A 113 13.97 -16.38 11.36
CA SER A 113 12.62 -16.85 11.73
C SER A 113 11.72 -17.13 10.51
N TYR A 114 11.98 -16.48 9.38
CA TYR A 114 11.27 -16.67 8.12
C TYR A 114 11.72 -17.93 7.39
N ARG A 115 13.04 -18.19 7.31
CA ARG A 115 13.59 -19.45 6.75
C ARG A 115 13.19 -20.68 7.54
N GLU A 116 13.09 -20.58 8.87
CA GLU A 116 12.60 -21.69 9.70
C GLU A 116 11.14 -22.04 9.41
N ARG A 117 10.34 -21.04 9.01
CA ARG A 117 8.91 -21.21 8.73
C ARG A 117 8.62 -21.59 7.29
N PHE A 118 9.50 -21.19 6.36
CA PHE A 118 9.36 -21.42 4.92
C PHE A 118 10.70 -21.89 4.32
N PRO A 119 11.03 -23.18 4.48
CA PRO A 119 12.33 -23.73 4.06
C PRO A 119 12.54 -23.76 2.55
N LEU A 120 11.47 -23.63 1.76
CA LEU A 120 11.49 -23.60 0.29
C LEU A 120 11.80 -22.21 -0.30
N VAL A 121 11.98 -21.19 0.55
CA VAL A 121 12.37 -19.84 0.13
C VAL A 121 13.89 -19.68 0.19
N GLU A 122 14.50 -19.38 -0.95
CA GLU A 122 15.90 -18.96 -1.02
C GLU A 122 16.00 -17.46 -0.74
N LEU A 123 16.76 -17.06 0.28
CA LEU A 123 16.96 -15.65 0.61
C LEU A 123 18.23 -15.11 -0.06
N GLU A 124 18.08 -14.13 -0.94
CA GLU A 124 19.20 -13.37 -1.50
C GLU A 124 19.25 -11.97 -0.87
N LEU A 125 20.34 -11.66 -0.18
CA LEU A 125 20.60 -10.32 0.36
C LEU A 125 21.54 -9.57 -0.59
N GLY A 126 20.99 -8.60 -1.32
CA GLY A 126 21.78 -7.70 -2.15
C GLY A 126 22.50 -6.66 -1.30
N ARG A 127 23.82 -6.55 -1.44
CA ARG A 127 24.59 -5.39 -0.94
C ARG A 127 24.43 -4.25 -1.94
N SER A 128 23.46 -3.37 -1.73
CA SER A 128 23.33 -2.16 -2.54
C SER A 128 22.98 -0.95 -1.66
N ASP A 129 23.91 0.01 -1.61
CA ASP A 129 23.65 1.39 -1.17
C ASP A 129 22.93 2.21 -2.26
N LEU A 130 22.44 1.56 -3.32
CA LEU A 130 21.55 2.15 -4.31
C LEU A 130 20.15 1.56 -4.13
N LEU A 131 19.18 2.45 -3.93
CA LEU A 131 17.75 2.20 -4.11
C LEU A 131 17.55 1.59 -5.50
N VAL A 132 17.40 0.27 -5.59
CA VAL A 132 16.98 -0.40 -6.82
C VAL A 132 15.46 -0.47 -6.78
N ASP A 133 14.84 0.30 -7.68
CA ASP A 133 13.42 0.27 -7.97
C ASP A 133 13.05 -1.13 -8.50
N LEU A 134 12.30 -1.90 -7.72
CA LEU A 134 11.99 -3.31 -8.00
C LEU A 134 10.66 -3.45 -8.76
N VAL A 135 10.36 -2.51 -9.66
CA VAL A 135 9.13 -2.51 -10.49
C VAL A 135 9.42 -2.78 -11.97
N GLU A 136 10.68 -2.94 -12.39
CA GLU A 136 11.02 -3.38 -13.75
C GLU A 136 11.72 -4.74 -13.73
N GLU A 137 10.93 -5.82 -13.68
CA GLU A 137 11.13 -7.05 -14.46
C GLU A 137 10.02 -8.06 -14.09
N GLY A 138 8.99 -8.17 -14.94
CA GLY A 138 7.97 -9.22 -14.87
C GLY A 138 6.56 -8.76 -15.20
#